data_AF-A0A166CH02-F1
#
_entry.id   AF-A0A166CH02-F1
#
_cell.length_a   1.000
_cell.length_b   1.000
_cell.length_c   1.000
_cell.angle_alpha   90.00
_cell.angle_beta   90.00
_cell.angle_gamma   90.00
#
_symmetry.space_group_name_H-M   'P 1'
#
loop_
_entity.id
_entity.type
_entity.pdbx_description
1 polymer ?
#
loop_
_entity_poly.entity_id
_entity_poly.type
_entity_poly.pdbx_seq_one_letter_code
_entity_poly.pdbx_strand_id
1 'polypeptide(L)'
;MSNGSLPHITWCPTGPLCYLPLHAAGVYSDPLGPRVYDFVVSSYVPSLAALLRCYNDIPETTPQALIVTQPATPGHSPLRGTVDERSRLATVFSESNIRKSTLDDAQATVDAVQVSWSAFALYNGPLTLAKLMSTMANDAELAFLSACQTAVGDSRTPEESAHLGADMLAVGFKGVVATTWSIVDNDAPVVVEAYYKELLALRNAGSVGKDETGAAYALHEATRVLREKVGVEDFARWVSFVHFGV
;
A
#
# COMPACT_ATOMS: atom_id res chain seq x y z
N MET A 1 16.66 -26.12 -9.24
CA MET A 1 15.44 -25.27 -9.28
C MET A 1 15.94 -23.85 -9.07
N SER A 2 15.71 -22.95 -10.02
CA SER A 2 16.29 -21.60 -10.01
C SER A 2 15.99 -20.89 -8.69
N ASN A 3 17.03 -20.44 -8.01
CA ASN A 3 17.00 -19.75 -6.72
C ASN A 3 16.53 -18.29 -6.88
N GLY A 4 15.50 -18.05 -7.71
CA GLY A 4 15.04 -16.74 -8.13
C GLY A 4 13.74 -16.34 -7.44
N SER A 5 13.57 -15.03 -7.19
CA SER A 5 12.31 -14.44 -6.76
C SER A 5 11.17 -14.82 -7.72
N LEU A 6 9.94 -14.91 -7.21
CA LEU A 6 8.76 -15.13 -8.03
C LEU A 6 8.64 -14.01 -9.09
N PRO A 7 8.21 -14.30 -10.33
CA PRO A 7 7.99 -13.26 -11.32
C PRO A 7 6.93 -12.25 -10.86
N HIS A 8 7.17 -10.97 -11.17
CA HIS A 8 6.25 -9.87 -10.89
C HIS A 8 5.33 -9.61 -12.10
N ILE A 9 4.02 -9.62 -11.88
CA ILE A 9 3.00 -9.27 -12.86
C ILE A 9 2.27 -8.01 -12.44
N THR A 10 2.15 -7.06 -13.36
CA THR A 10 1.33 -5.86 -13.21
C THR A 10 0.05 -5.98 -14.04
N TRP A 11 -1.08 -6.12 -13.36
CA TRP A 11 -2.41 -6.24 -13.95
C TRP A 11 -2.97 -4.86 -14.33
N CYS A 12 -3.43 -4.70 -15.58
CA CYS A 12 -4.16 -3.51 -16.02
C CYS A 12 -5.62 -3.91 -16.38
N PRO A 13 -6.45 -4.26 -15.39
CA PRO A 13 -7.82 -4.72 -15.64
C PRO A 13 -8.70 -3.58 -16.17
N THR A 14 -9.78 -3.95 -16.85
CA THR A 14 -10.80 -3.01 -17.33
C THR A 14 -12.21 -3.53 -17.01
N GLY A 15 -13.16 -2.61 -16.85
CA GLY A 15 -14.55 -2.94 -16.59
C GLY A 15 -14.74 -3.78 -15.31
N PRO A 16 -15.60 -4.82 -15.32
CA PRO A 16 -15.89 -5.62 -14.13
C PRO A 16 -14.67 -6.33 -13.52
N LEU A 17 -13.60 -6.55 -14.28
CA LEU A 17 -12.39 -7.19 -13.78
C LEU A 17 -11.66 -6.33 -12.73
N CYS A 18 -11.90 -5.02 -12.71
CA CYS A 18 -11.33 -4.11 -11.72
C CYS A 18 -11.76 -4.44 -10.27
N TYR A 19 -12.87 -5.17 -10.11
CA TYR A 19 -13.39 -5.57 -8.79
C TYR A 19 -12.95 -6.97 -8.36
N LEU A 20 -12.26 -7.72 -9.23
CA LEU A 20 -11.84 -9.08 -8.91
C LEU A 20 -10.43 -9.10 -8.30
N PRO A 21 -10.23 -9.85 -7.21
CA PRO A 21 -8.91 -10.00 -6.60
C PRO A 21 -8.06 -10.99 -7.41
N LEU A 22 -7.60 -10.59 -8.60
CA LEU A 22 -6.78 -11.43 -9.49
C LEU A 22 -5.56 -12.05 -8.78
N HIS A 23 -4.93 -11.32 -7.86
CA HIS A 23 -3.82 -11.78 -7.04
C HIS A 23 -4.17 -12.97 -6.11
N ALA A 24 -5.46 -13.17 -5.82
CA ALA A 24 -6.00 -14.26 -5.01
C ALA A 24 -6.86 -15.23 -5.84
N ALA A 25 -6.79 -15.21 -7.17
CA ALA A 25 -7.48 -16.21 -7.97
C ALA A 25 -6.88 -17.60 -7.73
N GLY A 26 -7.72 -18.63 -7.60
CA GLY A 26 -7.26 -19.99 -7.35
C GLY A 26 -8.39 -21.01 -7.23
N VAL A 27 -8.01 -22.29 -7.14
CA VAL A 27 -8.93 -23.42 -6.96
C VAL A 27 -8.97 -23.82 -5.48
N TYR A 28 -9.80 -23.13 -4.69
CA TYR A 28 -9.84 -23.31 -3.23
C TYR A 28 -10.59 -24.57 -2.77
N SER A 29 -11.39 -25.19 -3.63
CA SER A 29 -12.00 -26.49 -3.36
C SER A 29 -10.99 -27.63 -3.24
N ASP A 30 -9.77 -27.43 -3.77
CA ASP A 30 -8.65 -28.34 -3.61
C ASP A 30 -7.61 -27.71 -2.68
N PRO A 31 -7.31 -28.31 -1.51
CA PRO A 31 -6.26 -27.80 -0.62
C PRO A 31 -4.90 -27.65 -1.30
N LEU A 32 -4.58 -28.47 -2.31
CA LEU A 32 -3.36 -28.40 -3.11
C LEU A 32 -3.56 -27.72 -4.47
N GLY A 33 -4.75 -27.16 -4.70
CA GLY A 33 -5.09 -26.45 -5.92
C GLY A 33 -4.18 -25.24 -6.15
N PRO A 34 -3.98 -24.84 -7.41
CA PRO A 34 -3.14 -23.69 -7.72
C PRO A 34 -3.81 -22.39 -7.23
N ARG A 35 -3.01 -21.50 -6.61
CA ARG A 35 -3.39 -20.10 -6.40
C ARG A 35 -2.37 -19.20 -7.07
N VAL A 36 -2.83 -18.07 -7.61
CA VAL A 36 -1.97 -17.10 -8.31
C VAL A 36 -0.79 -16.67 -7.44
N TYR A 37 -1.00 -16.45 -6.13
CA TYR A 37 0.05 -16.07 -5.20
C TYR A 37 1.13 -17.15 -4.98
N ASP A 38 0.94 -18.40 -5.41
CA ASP A 38 2.00 -19.42 -5.33
C ASP A 38 3.01 -19.28 -6.48
N PHE A 39 2.66 -18.51 -7.53
CA PHE A 39 3.42 -18.44 -8.78
C PHE A 39 3.92 -17.05 -9.11
N VAL A 40 3.24 -15.99 -8.66
CA VAL A 40 3.56 -14.62 -9.06
C VAL A 40 3.35 -13.62 -7.92
N VAL A 41 4.14 -12.55 -7.96
CA VAL A 41 3.86 -11.32 -7.21
C VAL A 41 2.97 -10.42 -8.06
N SER A 42 1.97 -9.79 -7.47
CA SER A 42 0.95 -9.04 -8.21
C SER A 42 0.94 -7.55 -7.85
N SER A 43 0.96 -6.69 -8.87
CA SER A 43 0.64 -5.27 -8.83
C SER A 43 -0.58 -4.96 -9.70
N TYR A 44 -1.22 -3.83 -9.49
CA TYR A 44 -2.27 -3.29 -10.34
C TYR A 44 -1.90 -1.93 -10.90
N VAL A 45 -2.44 -1.57 -12.06
CA VAL A 45 -2.40 -0.20 -12.58
C VAL A 45 -3.74 0.14 -13.24
N PRO A 46 -4.20 1.40 -13.12
CA PRO A 46 -5.45 1.83 -13.73
C PRO A 46 -5.32 2.04 -15.26
N SER A 47 -4.09 2.25 -15.75
CA SER A 47 -3.81 2.41 -17.18
C SER A 47 -2.35 2.14 -17.50
N LEU A 48 -2.06 1.87 -18.78
CA LEU A 48 -0.69 1.79 -19.28
C LEU A 48 0.07 3.12 -19.12
N ALA A 49 -0.62 4.26 -19.23
CA ALA A 49 -0.01 5.58 -19.02
C ALA A 49 0.46 5.77 -17.57
N ALA A 50 -0.29 5.27 -16.59
CA ALA A 50 0.13 5.26 -15.19
C ALA A 50 1.38 4.37 -15.00
N LEU A 51 1.38 3.17 -15.58
CA LEU A 51 2.53 2.26 -15.50
C LEU A 51 3.82 2.90 -16.06
N LEU A 52 3.74 3.54 -17.23
CA LEU A 52 4.90 4.19 -17.85
C LEU A 52 5.44 5.34 -16.99
N ARG A 53 4.60 6.04 -16.23
CA ARG A 53 5.04 7.09 -15.29
C ARG A 53 5.75 6.53 -14.06
N CYS A 54 5.38 5.33 -13.62
CA CYS A 54 6.03 4.64 -12.51
C CYS A 54 7.46 4.18 -12.87
N TYR A 55 7.72 3.84 -14.14
CA TYR A 55 9.04 3.41 -14.61
C TYR A 55 10.03 4.56 -14.89
N ASN A 56 9.53 5.76 -15.17
CA ASN A 56 10.40 6.93 -15.37
C ASN A 56 10.74 7.54 -14.02
N ASP A 57 12.00 7.95 -13.81
CA ASP A 57 12.45 8.74 -12.65
C ASP A 57 12.34 8.04 -11.28
N ILE A 58 13.04 6.92 -11.07
CA ILE A 58 13.35 6.46 -9.69
C ILE A 58 14.51 7.32 -9.18
N PRO A 59 14.30 8.22 -8.21
CA PRO A 59 15.36 9.10 -7.74
C PRO A 59 16.37 8.31 -6.91
N GLU A 60 17.66 8.45 -7.18
CA GLU A 60 18.74 8.01 -6.30
C GLU A 60 18.82 8.93 -5.06
N THR A 61 17.80 8.90 -4.21
CA THR A 61 17.74 9.72 -2.98
C THR A 61 17.90 8.87 -1.74
N THR A 62 18.38 9.49 -0.66
CA THR A 62 18.46 8.82 0.64
C THR A 62 17.04 8.58 1.15
N PRO A 63 16.66 7.33 1.46
CA PRO A 63 15.29 7.02 1.86
C PRO A 63 14.89 7.75 3.14
N GLN A 64 13.72 8.38 3.11
CA GLN A 64 13.08 9.02 4.26
C GLN A 64 11.67 8.48 4.42
N ALA A 65 11.21 8.36 5.66
CA ALA A 65 9.86 7.89 5.97
C ALA A 65 9.08 8.96 6.72
N LEU A 66 7.90 9.32 6.21
CA LEU A 66 6.89 10.10 6.92
C LEU A 66 5.80 9.15 7.40
N ILE A 67 5.55 9.14 8.71
CA ILE A 67 4.49 8.35 9.33
C ILE A 67 3.43 9.31 9.84
N VAL A 68 2.20 9.13 9.36
CA VAL A 68 1.03 9.94 9.76
C VAL A 68 0.04 9.04 10.44
N THR A 69 -0.28 9.33 11.70
CA THR A 69 -1.25 8.56 12.48
C THR A 69 -2.36 9.44 12.99
N GLN A 70 -3.60 8.94 12.88
CA GLN A 70 -4.78 9.63 13.39
C GLN A 70 -5.66 8.63 14.18
N PRO A 71 -5.25 8.25 15.40
CA PRO A 71 -5.98 7.26 16.21
C PRO A 71 -7.33 7.76 16.74
N ALA A 72 -7.53 9.08 16.80
CA ALA A 72 -8.74 9.71 17.35
C ALA A 72 -9.18 10.92 16.52
N THR A 73 -9.83 10.70 15.37
CA THR A 73 -10.44 11.78 14.60
C THR A 73 -11.69 12.32 15.32
N PRO A 74 -11.81 13.63 15.57
CA PRO A 74 -13.03 14.23 16.12
C PRO A 74 -14.28 13.84 15.32
N GLY A 75 -15.30 13.30 16.00
CA GLY A 75 -16.56 12.88 15.36
C GLY A 75 -16.57 11.46 14.79
N HIS A 76 -15.48 10.70 14.90
CA HIS A 76 -15.38 9.31 14.44
C HIS A 76 -15.01 8.34 15.58
N SER A 77 -15.22 7.05 15.35
CA SER A 77 -14.80 5.99 16.27
C SER A 77 -13.28 5.91 16.37
N PRO A 78 -12.70 5.69 17.57
CA PRO A 78 -11.26 5.53 17.73
C PRO A 78 -10.69 4.31 16.98
N LEU A 79 -9.50 4.47 16.41
CA LEU A 79 -8.75 3.42 15.70
C LEU A 79 -7.58 2.97 16.60
N ARG A 80 -7.79 1.86 17.33
CA ARG A 80 -6.80 1.40 18.32
C ARG A 80 -5.62 0.70 17.65
N GLY A 81 -5.84 0.05 16.51
CA GLY A 81 -4.81 -0.57 15.68
C GLY A 81 -3.74 0.42 15.23
N THR A 82 -4.12 1.68 14.96
CA THR A 82 -3.19 2.75 14.58
C THR A 82 -2.11 3.00 15.64
N VAL A 83 -2.42 2.83 16.93
CA VAL A 83 -1.44 2.97 18.02
C VAL A 83 -0.43 1.82 18.01
N ASP A 84 -0.89 0.59 17.73
CA ASP A 84 -0.02 -0.59 17.62
C ASP A 84 0.86 -0.52 16.35
N GLU A 85 0.28 -0.14 15.20
CA GLU A 85 1.02 0.14 13.96
C GLU A 85 2.17 1.11 14.20
N ARG A 86 1.87 2.25 14.85
CA ARG A 86 2.88 3.26 15.19
C ARG A 86 4.01 2.67 16.04
N SER A 87 3.66 1.89 17.06
CA SER A 87 4.65 1.29 17.97
C SER A 87 5.56 0.32 17.22
N ARG A 88 5.00 -0.53 16.37
CA ARG A 88 5.77 -1.50 15.57
C ARG A 88 6.65 -0.83 14.54
N LEU A 89 6.14 0.17 13.85
CA LEU A 89 6.93 0.97 12.91
C LEU A 89 8.08 1.68 13.60
N ALA A 90 7.85 2.24 14.80
CA ALA A 90 8.91 2.88 15.57
C ALA A 90 10.06 1.91 15.86
N THR A 91 9.76 0.64 16.17
CA THR A 91 10.73 -0.44 16.36
C THR A 91 11.44 -0.79 15.05
N VAL A 92 10.69 -1.11 13.99
CA VAL A 92 11.26 -1.51 12.68
C VAL A 92 12.21 -0.43 12.14
N PHE A 93 11.82 0.84 12.20
CA PHE A 93 12.67 1.93 11.72
C PHE A 93 13.81 2.27 12.68
N SER A 94 13.73 1.96 13.97
CA SER A 94 14.85 2.18 14.91
C SER A 94 16.06 1.29 14.61
N GLU A 95 15.82 0.16 13.95
CA GLU A 95 16.84 -0.78 13.49
C GLU A 95 17.37 -0.43 12.09
N SER A 96 16.85 0.65 11.48
CA SER A 96 17.21 1.12 10.13
C SER A 96 17.93 2.46 10.16
N ASN A 97 18.73 2.75 9.14
CA ASN A 97 19.37 4.07 8.95
C ASN A 97 18.44 5.11 8.28
N ILE A 98 17.12 4.88 8.26
CA ILE A 98 16.16 5.76 7.58
C ILE A 98 15.80 6.94 8.48
N ARG A 99 15.87 8.15 7.92
CA ARG A 99 15.38 9.36 8.60
C ARG A 99 13.85 9.29 8.67
N LYS A 100 13.31 9.37 9.88
CA LYS A 100 11.86 9.34 10.14
C LYS A 100 11.33 10.65 10.67
N SER A 101 10.14 11.03 10.22
CA SER A 101 9.29 12.06 10.84
C SER A 101 7.92 11.46 11.17
N THR A 102 7.36 11.83 12.32
CA THR A 102 6.07 11.32 12.79
C THR A 102 5.16 12.49 13.14
N LEU A 103 3.94 12.44 12.61
CA LEU A 103 2.85 13.37 12.93
C LEU A 103 1.71 12.58 13.54
N ASP A 104 1.36 12.90 14.79
CA ASP A 104 0.38 12.16 15.57
C ASP A 104 -0.78 13.06 16.00
N ASP A 105 -2.01 12.58 15.81
CA ASP A 105 -3.26 13.20 16.27
C ASP A 105 -3.37 14.70 15.89
N ALA A 106 -3.31 15.62 16.86
CA ALA A 106 -3.42 17.06 16.64
C ALA A 106 -2.28 17.65 15.80
N GLN A 107 -1.15 16.93 15.67
CA GLN A 107 -0.05 17.30 14.78
C GLN A 107 -0.29 16.82 13.34
N ALA A 108 -1.16 15.83 13.13
CA ALA A 108 -1.60 15.38 11.82
C ALA A 108 -2.66 16.34 11.26
N THR A 109 -2.23 17.56 10.92
CA THR A 109 -3.05 18.58 10.24
C THR A 109 -2.75 18.62 8.74
N VAL A 110 -3.70 19.11 7.96
CA VAL A 110 -3.54 19.35 6.51
C VAL A 110 -2.26 20.12 6.19
N ASP A 111 -1.92 21.12 6.99
CA ASP A 111 -0.73 21.96 6.75
C ASP A 111 0.58 21.27 7.18
N ALA A 112 0.54 20.47 8.24
CA ALA A 112 1.72 19.80 8.79
C ALA A 112 2.14 18.58 7.96
N VAL A 113 1.19 17.88 7.34
CA VAL A 113 1.51 16.64 6.62
C VAL A 113 2.36 16.92 5.37
N GLN A 114 2.30 18.11 4.74
CA GLN A 114 3.05 18.49 3.51
C GLN A 114 3.09 17.44 2.38
N VAL A 115 2.34 16.35 2.51
CA VAL A 115 2.24 15.17 1.66
C VAL A 115 0.78 14.77 1.68
N SER A 116 0.22 14.62 0.49
CA SER A 116 -1.09 15.20 0.26
C SER A 116 -2.03 14.16 -0.35
N TRP A 117 -3.11 13.75 0.34
CA TRP A 117 -3.94 12.62 -0.11
C TRP A 117 -5.45 12.72 0.16
N SER A 118 -6.26 12.17 -0.76
CA SER A 118 -7.73 12.28 -0.79
C SER A 118 -8.41 11.59 0.40
N ALA A 119 -9.29 12.34 1.07
CA ALA A 119 -10.18 11.91 2.14
C ALA A 119 -9.52 11.19 3.34
N PHE A 120 -8.32 11.62 3.75
CA PHE A 120 -7.96 11.47 5.16
C PHE A 120 -8.69 12.53 5.97
N ALA A 121 -9.51 12.09 6.93
CA ALA A 121 -10.03 12.98 7.96
C ALA A 121 -8.88 13.31 8.92
N LEU A 122 -8.13 14.35 8.58
CA LEU A 122 -7.10 14.93 9.42
C LEU A 122 -7.74 15.84 10.49
N TYR A 123 -6.97 16.21 11.50
CA TYR A 123 -7.51 16.89 12.68
C TYR A 123 -8.30 18.17 12.34
N ASN A 124 -7.88 18.93 11.33
CA ASN A 124 -8.49 20.18 10.90
C ASN A 124 -9.39 20.06 9.65
N GLY A 125 -9.74 18.84 9.24
CA GLY A 125 -10.67 18.59 8.14
C GLY A 125 -10.10 17.74 7.01
N PRO A 126 -10.90 17.50 5.95
CA PRO A 126 -10.51 16.64 4.85
C PRO A 126 -9.47 17.30 3.95
N LEU A 127 -8.50 16.50 3.52
CA LEU A 127 -7.48 16.89 2.55
C LEU A 127 -7.98 16.65 1.11
N THR A 128 -8.02 17.68 0.26
CA THR A 128 -8.67 17.68 -1.06
C THR A 128 -7.68 17.61 -2.25
N LEU A 129 -7.99 16.84 -3.30
CA LEU A 129 -7.17 16.59 -4.51
C LEU A 129 -6.53 17.85 -5.15
N ALA A 130 -7.28 18.95 -5.24
CA ALA A 130 -6.80 20.19 -5.86
C ALA A 130 -5.66 20.89 -5.08
N LYS A 131 -5.56 20.67 -3.77
CA LYS A 131 -4.51 21.23 -2.90
C LYS A 131 -3.27 20.31 -2.84
N LEU A 132 -3.37 19.12 -3.44
CA LEU A 132 -2.35 18.06 -3.44
C LEU A 132 -1.39 18.24 -4.61
N MET A 133 -1.94 18.45 -5.80
CA MET A 133 -1.17 18.60 -7.04
C MET A 133 -0.25 19.84 -7.05
N SER A 134 -0.45 20.81 -6.16
CA SER A 134 0.37 22.03 -6.05
C SER A 134 1.60 21.90 -5.16
N THR A 135 1.76 20.79 -4.42
CA THR A 135 2.64 20.72 -3.24
C THR A 135 3.66 19.57 -3.31
N MET A 136 3.58 18.72 -4.35
CA MET A 136 4.41 17.52 -4.43
C MET A 136 5.88 17.82 -4.69
N ALA A 137 6.74 17.21 -3.87
CA ALA A 137 8.16 17.07 -4.14
C ALA A 137 8.36 15.95 -5.17
N ASN A 138 9.31 16.11 -6.10
CA ASN A 138 9.65 15.13 -7.13
C ASN A 138 10.27 13.81 -6.58
N ASP A 139 10.27 13.63 -5.26
CA ASP A 139 11.07 12.61 -4.56
C ASP A 139 10.22 11.54 -3.86
N ALA A 140 8.90 11.51 -4.09
CA ALA A 140 8.01 10.58 -3.41
C ALA A 140 7.93 9.20 -4.12
N GLU A 141 8.46 8.17 -3.47
CA GLU A 141 8.59 6.83 -4.05
C GLU A 141 7.40 5.92 -3.73
N LEU A 142 7.07 5.78 -2.44
CA LEU A 142 6.12 4.79 -1.93
C LEU A 142 5.10 5.36 -0.95
N ALA A 143 3.85 4.90 -1.05
CA ALA A 143 2.80 5.16 -0.07
C ALA A 143 2.19 3.85 0.45
N PHE A 144 1.97 3.77 1.76
CA PHE A 144 1.20 2.68 2.38
C PHE A 144 -0.03 3.27 3.06
N LEU A 145 -1.21 2.84 2.60
CA LEU A 145 -2.49 3.39 3.02
C LEU A 145 -3.22 2.40 3.93
N SER A 146 -2.86 2.45 5.20
CA SER A 146 -3.47 1.66 6.27
C SER A 146 -4.83 2.25 6.69
N ALA A 147 -5.76 2.33 5.76
CA ALA A 147 -7.14 2.76 6.01
C ALA A 147 -8.10 1.87 5.22
N CYS A 148 -9.36 1.83 5.63
CA CYS A 148 -10.39 1.06 4.94
C CYS A 148 -10.71 1.67 3.57
N GLN A 149 -10.88 0.82 2.55
CA GLN A 149 -11.41 1.19 1.22
C GLN A 149 -10.58 2.22 0.44
N THR A 150 -9.25 2.20 0.55
CA THR A 150 -8.36 3.15 -0.14
C THR A 150 -8.11 2.81 -1.63
N ALA A 151 -8.63 1.67 -2.10
CA ALA A 151 -8.57 1.19 -3.49
C ALA A 151 -9.95 1.00 -4.14
N VAL A 152 -11.03 1.51 -3.54
CA VAL A 152 -12.40 1.35 -4.08
C VAL A 152 -12.73 2.50 -5.01
N GLY A 153 -12.99 2.21 -6.30
CA GLY A 153 -13.50 3.19 -7.27
C GLY A 153 -15.01 3.44 -7.14
N ASP A 154 -15.54 4.50 -7.78
CA ASP A 154 -16.98 4.77 -7.78
C ASP A 154 -17.73 3.67 -8.57
N SER A 155 -18.71 3.04 -7.92
CA SER A 155 -19.64 2.07 -8.52
C SER A 155 -20.37 2.59 -9.78
N ARG A 156 -20.47 3.91 -9.97
CA ARG A 156 -21.16 4.54 -11.10
C ARG A 156 -20.24 4.81 -12.30
N THR A 157 -18.92 4.84 -12.09
CA THR A 157 -17.91 5.03 -13.13
C THR A 157 -16.75 4.04 -12.96
N PRO A 158 -16.95 2.74 -13.27
CA PRO A 158 -15.93 1.70 -13.07
C PRO A 158 -14.62 1.95 -13.83
N GLU A 159 -14.69 2.71 -14.92
CA GLU A 159 -13.56 3.07 -15.79
C GLU A 159 -12.77 4.28 -15.27
N GLU A 160 -13.39 5.14 -14.46
CA GLU A 160 -12.69 6.15 -13.69
C GLU A 160 -12.28 5.52 -12.37
N SER A 161 -11.04 5.04 -12.33
CA SER A 161 -10.39 4.60 -11.10
C SER A 161 -10.12 5.79 -10.18
N ALA A 162 -11.16 6.56 -9.80
CA ALA A 162 -11.11 7.63 -8.81
C ALA A 162 -11.04 7.03 -7.41
N HIS A 163 -10.05 6.16 -7.19
CA HIS A 163 -9.72 5.63 -5.89
C HIS A 163 -8.38 6.19 -5.45
N LEU A 164 -8.23 6.39 -4.15
CA LEU A 164 -7.08 7.06 -3.56
C LEU A 164 -5.73 6.50 -4.06
N GLY A 165 -5.61 5.17 -4.21
CA GLY A 165 -4.40 4.55 -4.77
C GLY A 165 -4.02 4.99 -6.20
N ALA A 166 -5.01 5.25 -7.07
CA ALA A 166 -4.75 5.72 -8.44
C ALA A 166 -4.44 7.22 -8.48
N ASP A 167 -5.10 8.02 -7.62
CA ASP A 167 -4.71 9.42 -7.40
C ASP A 167 -3.23 9.50 -6.98
N MET A 168 -2.76 8.51 -6.21
CA MET A 168 -1.37 8.47 -5.78
C MET A 168 -0.36 8.28 -6.89
N LEU A 169 -0.64 7.35 -7.79
CA LEU A 169 0.17 7.18 -8.99
C LEU A 169 0.10 8.41 -9.89
N ALA A 170 -1.05 9.08 -9.98
CA ALA A 170 -1.24 10.24 -10.84
C ALA A 170 -0.37 11.45 -10.44
N VAL A 171 -0.13 11.64 -9.14
CA VAL A 171 0.68 12.75 -8.63
C VAL A 171 2.16 12.40 -8.41
N GLY A 172 2.59 11.19 -8.75
CA GLY A 172 4.01 10.86 -8.92
C GLY A 172 4.55 9.67 -8.14
N PHE A 173 3.74 9.04 -7.27
CA PHE A 173 4.20 7.86 -6.51
C PHE A 173 4.41 6.68 -7.45
N LYS A 174 5.45 5.89 -7.17
CA LYS A 174 5.86 4.75 -8.01
C LYS A 174 5.16 3.46 -7.59
N GLY A 175 4.96 3.30 -6.28
CA GLY A 175 4.26 2.17 -5.68
C GLY A 175 3.33 2.60 -4.55
N VAL A 176 2.14 2.00 -4.47
CA VAL A 176 1.12 2.34 -3.50
C VAL A 176 0.46 1.08 -2.97
N VAL A 177 0.56 0.84 -1.66
CA VAL A 177 -0.22 -0.21 -0.99
C VAL A 177 -1.53 0.39 -0.51
N ALA A 178 -2.63 -0.24 -0.86
CA ALA A 178 -3.99 0.21 -0.55
C ALA A 178 -4.91 -0.99 -0.26
N THR A 179 -6.15 -0.70 0.16
CA THR A 179 -7.14 -1.70 0.54
C THR A 179 -8.40 -1.63 -0.32
N THR A 180 -8.84 -2.76 -0.87
CA THR A 180 -10.04 -2.86 -1.72
C THR A 180 -11.35 -2.98 -0.94
N TRP A 181 -11.32 -3.20 0.37
CA TRP A 181 -12.50 -3.09 1.24
C TRP A 181 -12.11 -2.74 2.68
N SER A 182 -13.07 -2.80 3.60
CA SER A 182 -12.82 -2.57 5.03
C SER A 182 -11.97 -3.68 5.63
N ILE A 183 -10.83 -3.31 6.20
CA ILE A 183 -9.93 -4.23 6.91
C ILE A 183 -10.29 -4.31 8.39
N VAL A 184 -9.96 -5.43 9.02
CA VAL A 184 -10.07 -5.57 10.48
C VAL A 184 -8.90 -4.82 11.13
N ASP A 185 -9.19 -3.96 12.11
CA ASP A 185 -8.21 -3.09 12.80
C ASP A 185 -6.98 -3.85 13.34
N ASN A 186 -7.15 -5.12 13.74
CA ASN A 186 -6.06 -5.96 14.25
C ASN A 186 -5.16 -6.59 13.17
N ASP A 187 -5.56 -6.54 11.90
CA ASP A 187 -4.77 -7.11 10.78
C ASP A 187 -3.76 -6.11 10.24
N ALA A 188 -4.12 -4.83 10.21
CA ALA A 188 -3.25 -3.76 9.75
C ALA A 188 -1.89 -3.72 10.47
N PRO A 189 -1.80 -3.78 11.82
CA PRO A 189 -0.51 -3.86 12.51
C PRO A 189 0.35 -5.08 12.14
N VAL A 190 -0.25 -6.19 11.71
CA VAL A 190 0.48 -7.39 11.29
C VAL A 190 1.08 -7.17 9.90
N VAL A 191 0.26 -6.69 8.96
CA VAL A 191 0.67 -6.46 7.57
C VAL A 191 1.70 -5.34 7.50
N VAL A 192 1.48 -4.22 8.18
CA VAL A 192 2.40 -3.08 8.19
C VAL A 192 3.78 -3.49 8.72
N GLU A 193 3.83 -4.23 9.83
CA GLU A 193 5.10 -4.68 10.41
C GLU A 193 5.84 -5.64 9.47
N ALA A 194 5.15 -6.66 8.95
CA ALA A 194 5.75 -7.63 8.03
C ALA A 194 6.22 -6.96 6.74
N TYR A 195 5.42 -6.03 6.19
CA TYR A 195 5.72 -5.28 4.99
C TYR A 195 7.02 -4.48 5.12
N TYR A 196 7.14 -3.64 6.16
CA TYR A 196 8.34 -2.81 6.28
C TYR A 196 9.59 -3.61 6.66
N LYS A 197 9.45 -4.71 7.43
CA LYS A 197 10.57 -5.62 7.68
C LYS A 197 11.11 -6.22 6.37
N GLU A 198 10.22 -6.75 5.54
CA GLU A 198 10.61 -7.36 4.27
C GLU A 198 11.15 -6.31 3.28
N LEU A 199 10.50 -5.15 3.16
CA LEU A 199 10.95 -4.08 2.28
C LEU A 199 12.38 -3.62 2.60
N LEU A 200 12.67 -3.45 3.89
CA LEU A 200 14.02 -3.08 4.34
C LEU A 200 15.03 -4.19 4.09
N ALA A 201 14.66 -5.46 4.31
CA ALA A 201 15.51 -6.60 4.02
C ALA A 201 15.87 -6.68 2.53
N LEU A 202 14.89 -6.57 1.64
CA LEU A 202 15.07 -6.57 0.18
C LEU A 202 16.00 -5.45 -0.28
N ARG A 203 15.79 -4.22 0.22
CA ARG A 203 16.62 -3.05 -0.11
C ARG A 203 18.05 -3.19 0.41
N ASN A 204 18.23 -3.65 1.65
CA ASN A 204 19.56 -3.84 2.23
C ASN A 204 20.35 -4.97 1.54
N ALA A 205 19.66 -6.00 1.05
CA ALA A 205 20.27 -7.09 0.31
C ALA A 205 20.58 -6.73 -1.16
N GLY A 206 20.17 -5.55 -1.64
CA GLY A 206 20.29 -5.17 -3.05
C GLY A 206 19.51 -6.10 -3.98
N SER A 207 18.45 -6.74 -3.47
CA SER A 207 17.65 -7.73 -4.20
C SER A 207 16.52 -7.12 -5.03
N VAL A 208 16.39 -5.80 -5.01
CA VAL A 208 15.37 -5.04 -5.74
C VAL A 208 15.91 -4.69 -7.14
N GLY A 209 15.11 -4.94 -8.18
CA GLY A 209 15.46 -4.58 -9.55
C GLY A 209 15.68 -3.06 -9.71
N LYS A 210 16.44 -2.66 -10.74
CA LYS A 210 16.77 -1.25 -11.02
C LYS A 210 15.53 -0.36 -11.16
N ASP A 211 14.43 -0.94 -11.62
CA ASP A 211 13.17 -0.26 -11.91
C ASP A 211 12.01 -0.72 -11.01
N GLU A 212 12.32 -1.32 -9.85
CA GLU A 212 11.35 -1.81 -8.89
C GLU A 212 11.55 -1.09 -7.56
N THR A 213 10.47 -0.94 -6.78
CA THR A 213 10.57 -0.35 -5.43
C THR A 213 10.78 -1.41 -4.34
N GLY A 214 10.53 -2.68 -4.68
CA GLY A 214 10.46 -3.81 -3.73
C GLY A 214 9.13 -3.90 -2.98
N ALA A 215 8.22 -2.94 -3.17
CA ALA A 215 6.95 -2.86 -2.45
C ALA A 215 6.02 -4.04 -2.76
N ALA A 216 5.95 -4.47 -4.02
CA ALA A 216 5.09 -5.59 -4.41
C ALA A 216 5.49 -6.90 -3.71
N TYR A 217 6.80 -7.18 -3.64
CA TYR A 217 7.34 -8.35 -2.95
C TYR A 217 7.13 -8.27 -1.43
N ALA A 218 7.37 -7.09 -0.84
CA ALA A 218 7.11 -6.85 0.57
C ALA A 218 5.63 -7.07 0.93
N LEU A 219 4.69 -6.65 0.08
CA LEU A 219 3.26 -6.88 0.30
C LEU A 219 2.89 -8.36 0.11
N HIS A 220 3.48 -9.02 -0.87
CA HIS A 220 3.28 -10.44 -1.09
C HIS A 220 3.64 -11.26 0.17
N GLU A 221 4.78 -10.95 0.78
CA GLU A 221 5.21 -11.58 2.03
C GLU A 221 4.32 -11.19 3.21
N ALA A 222 3.99 -9.89 3.35
CA ALA A 222 3.13 -9.43 4.43
C ALA A 222 1.74 -10.10 4.43
N THR A 223 1.15 -10.27 3.23
CA THR A 223 -0.12 -10.98 3.08
C THR A 223 0.03 -12.49 3.31
N ARG A 224 1.20 -13.10 3.01
CA ARG A 224 1.50 -14.49 3.39
C ARG A 224 1.49 -14.68 4.90
N VAL A 225 2.18 -13.80 5.63
CA VAL A 225 2.20 -13.79 7.11
C VAL A 225 0.78 -13.66 7.67
N LEU A 226 -0.03 -12.74 7.11
CA LEU A 226 -1.42 -12.60 7.54
C LEU A 226 -2.23 -13.87 7.24
N ARG A 227 -2.12 -14.44 6.03
CA ARG A 227 -2.79 -15.70 5.64
C ARG A 227 -2.50 -16.85 6.60
N GLU A 228 -1.24 -17.00 7.02
CA GLU A 228 -0.85 -18.04 7.99
C GLU A 228 -1.48 -17.82 9.37
N LYS A 229 -1.65 -16.56 9.77
CA LYS A 229 -2.25 -16.19 11.05
C LYS A 229 -3.77 -16.39 11.09
N VAL A 230 -4.47 -16.04 10.00
CA VAL A 230 -5.94 -15.98 9.98
C VAL A 230 -6.58 -17.17 9.28
N GLY A 231 -5.81 -17.92 8.49
CA GLY A 231 -6.29 -19.00 7.64
C GLY A 231 -6.55 -18.53 6.21
N VAL A 232 -6.22 -19.39 5.24
CA VAL A 232 -6.34 -19.08 3.80
C VAL A 232 -7.78 -18.78 3.36
N GLU A 233 -8.76 -19.45 3.97
CA GLU A 233 -10.18 -19.31 3.64
C GLU A 233 -10.80 -18.00 4.15
N ASP A 234 -10.10 -17.25 5.01
CA ASP A 234 -10.58 -15.96 5.53
C ASP A 234 -10.25 -14.81 4.57
N PHE A 235 -10.77 -14.92 3.35
CA PHE A 235 -10.47 -14.01 2.23
C PHE A 235 -10.70 -12.54 2.56
N ALA A 236 -11.73 -12.25 3.34
CA ALA A 236 -12.10 -10.90 3.74
C ALA A 236 -10.98 -10.18 4.50
N ARG A 237 -10.04 -10.92 5.12
CA ARG A 237 -8.97 -10.33 5.93
C ARG A 237 -7.72 -10.03 5.14
N TRP A 238 -7.28 -10.93 4.26
CA TRP A 238 -5.97 -10.82 3.61
C TRP A 238 -6.01 -10.40 2.14
N VAL A 239 -7.09 -10.69 1.42
CA VAL A 239 -7.22 -10.35 -0.02
C VAL A 239 -7.44 -8.85 -0.22
N SER A 240 -7.80 -8.13 0.84
CA SER A 240 -8.06 -6.70 0.74
C SER A 240 -6.82 -5.90 0.34
N PHE A 241 -5.62 -6.38 0.66
CA PHE A 241 -4.38 -5.62 0.49
C PHE A 241 -3.86 -5.78 -0.93
N VAL A 242 -3.72 -4.65 -1.64
CA VAL A 242 -3.26 -4.62 -3.03
C VAL A 242 -2.15 -3.59 -3.20
N HIS A 243 -1.23 -3.89 -4.10
CA HIS A 243 -0.18 -2.96 -4.52
C HIS A 243 -0.54 -2.39 -5.90
N PHE A 244 -0.38 -1.08 -6.08
CA PHE A 244 -0.49 -0.40 -7.36
C PHE A 244 0.88 0.15 -7.77
N GLY A 245 1.25 0.01 -9.05
CA GLY A 245 2.53 0.50 -9.58
C GLY A 245 3.66 -0.53 -9.57
N VAL A 246 4.91 -0.07 -9.43
CA VAL A 246 6.17 -0.84 -9.61
C VAL A 246 6.98 -0.99 -8.31
#